data_AF-A0A0C2X4H7-F1
#
_entry.id   AF-A0A0C2X4H7-F1
#
_cell.length_a   1.000
_cell.length_b   1.000
_cell.length_c   1.000
_cell.angle_alpha   90.00
_cell.angle_beta   90.00
_cell.angle_gamma   90.00
#
_symmetry.space_group_name_H-M   'P 1'
#
loop_
_entity.id
_entity.type
_entity.pdbx_description
1 polymer ?
#
loop_
_entity_poly.entity_id
_entity_poly.type
_entity_poly.pdbx_seq_one_letter_code
_entity_poly.pdbx_strand_id
1 'polypeptide(L)'
;MAGDSQASFSQSVKINIRETYEYRCAICLTRSSTTQCAHVLDGATPGEHHVRNAVNLGVLPEGYKRNAPNNGMVLCPNCHSRFINNHIVLSLPIPVLKYLEQYTSSTPKVDQKPLYEVLDLMVDALDGTEVELPDLKAIIPYIGLFTLVTINPGEVAGDILVTTHLPRLSVRRGTRFIVAPANTSATAQNAARIFEPLNINVDTPHNFGPIPISPDDEEFKEKRYWRLPVPAAAIFAALIARLPHDSSDCEDIVLAKVILASLTLQHYGSTGDDAGGSGPSGGGGPSGSRGGGGRGGGGRGGSGRGGGGRGGGGRGGGGRGGSGRGSGGRGGGDGGGGGGRQSKRKGTSGESSASAERGKKKARNVAGGDGAGDCGESDANGAAKSIDTDKDNSDSDTGRSISAIDPPDEDNPDEWRFGPSFSTNKIVFTARAVNLA
;
A
#
# COMPACT_ATOMS: atom_id res chain seq x y z
N MET A 1 3.85 -24.18 -2.63
CA MET A 1 4.52 -23.04 -3.29
C MET A 1 3.47 -21.96 -3.47
N ALA A 2 3.64 -20.77 -2.87
CA ALA A 2 2.73 -19.66 -3.11
C ALA A 2 2.78 -19.33 -4.61
N GLY A 3 1.63 -19.37 -5.28
CA GLY A 3 1.55 -19.05 -6.71
C GLY A 3 2.02 -17.61 -6.93
N ASP A 4 2.86 -17.40 -7.94
CA ASP A 4 3.23 -16.05 -8.36
C ASP A 4 1.95 -15.23 -8.61
N SER A 5 1.95 -13.97 -8.15
CA SER A 5 0.93 -12.97 -8.49
C SER A 5 0.53 -13.12 -9.96
N GLN A 6 -0.78 -13.29 -10.24
CA GLN A 6 -1.29 -13.58 -11.59
C GLN A 6 -0.87 -12.52 -12.62
N ALA A 7 -0.56 -11.30 -12.18
CA ALA A 7 0.17 -10.33 -12.97
C ALA A 7 1.64 -10.28 -12.52
N SER A 8 2.55 -10.53 -13.44
CA SER A 8 3.98 -10.36 -13.21
C SER A 8 4.49 -9.12 -13.93
N PHE A 9 5.35 -8.32 -13.27
CA PHE A 9 6.13 -7.30 -13.96
C PHE A 9 6.89 -7.89 -15.16
N SER A 10 7.07 -7.09 -16.21
CA SER A 10 7.97 -7.47 -17.30
C SER A 10 9.40 -7.66 -16.78
N GLN A 11 10.22 -8.45 -17.48
CA GLN A 11 11.58 -8.71 -17.04
C GLN A 11 12.43 -7.43 -16.91
N SER A 12 12.26 -6.47 -17.84
CA SER A 12 12.95 -5.17 -17.77
C SER A 12 12.54 -4.36 -16.55
N VAL A 13 11.25 -4.37 -16.19
CA VAL A 13 10.75 -3.70 -14.98
C VAL A 13 11.27 -4.40 -13.72
N LYS A 14 11.29 -5.73 -13.68
CA LYS A 14 11.89 -6.50 -12.56
C LYS A 14 13.37 -6.16 -12.37
N ILE A 15 14.14 -6.06 -13.45
CA ILE A 15 15.55 -5.66 -13.40
C ILE A 15 15.68 -4.25 -12.81
N ASN A 16 14.91 -3.29 -13.32
CA ASN A 16 14.94 -1.91 -12.82
C ASN A 16 14.58 -1.82 -11.32
N ILE A 17 13.55 -2.54 -10.87
CA ILE A 17 13.18 -2.62 -9.45
C ILE A 17 14.33 -3.23 -8.64
N ARG A 18 14.93 -4.34 -9.08
CA ARG A 18 16.06 -4.97 -8.37
C ARG A 18 17.29 -4.09 -8.28
N GLU A 19 17.62 -3.39 -9.37
CA GLU A 19 18.72 -2.43 -9.42
C GLU A 19 18.46 -1.25 -8.48
N THR A 20 17.24 -0.71 -8.48
CA THR A 20 16.84 0.38 -7.58
C THR A 20 17.09 0.02 -6.11
N TYR A 21 16.75 -1.19 -5.70
CA TYR A 21 16.92 -1.65 -4.31
C TYR A 21 18.24 -2.39 -4.06
N GLU A 22 19.16 -2.45 -5.03
CA GLU A 22 20.41 -3.24 -4.95
C GLU A 22 20.21 -4.69 -4.47
N TYR A 23 19.11 -5.33 -4.89
CA TYR A 23 18.70 -6.69 -4.47
C TYR A 23 18.48 -6.84 -2.95
N ARG A 24 18.18 -5.76 -2.23
CA ARG A 24 17.81 -5.77 -0.82
C ARG A 24 16.30 -5.80 -0.64
N CYS A 25 15.82 -6.54 0.36
CA CYS A 25 14.42 -6.48 0.74
C CYS A 25 14.07 -5.08 1.25
N ALA A 26 13.02 -4.48 0.69
CA ALA A 26 12.50 -3.17 1.07
C ALA A 26 12.04 -3.09 2.54
N ILE A 27 11.61 -4.23 3.12
CA ILE A 27 11.11 -4.30 4.50
C ILE A 27 12.24 -4.62 5.48
N CYS A 28 12.89 -5.77 5.35
CA CYS A 28 13.88 -6.24 6.33
C CYS A 28 15.35 -6.00 5.93
N LEU A 29 15.62 -5.30 4.82
CA LEU A 29 16.96 -4.91 4.36
C LEU A 29 17.93 -6.07 4.05
N THR A 30 17.45 -7.31 4.16
CA THR A 30 18.22 -8.53 3.83
C THR A 30 18.52 -8.53 2.34
N ARG A 31 19.80 -8.67 1.99
CA ARG A 31 20.25 -8.85 0.61
C ARG A 31 20.15 -10.32 0.24
N SER A 32 19.53 -10.63 -0.90
CA SER A 32 19.45 -12.00 -1.40
C SER A 32 19.35 -12.05 -2.92
N SER A 33 19.94 -13.09 -3.53
CA SER A 33 19.79 -13.40 -4.94
C SER A 33 18.39 -13.93 -5.27
N THR A 34 17.68 -14.48 -4.29
CA THR A 34 16.34 -15.08 -4.45
C THR A 34 15.22 -14.08 -4.14
N THR A 35 15.42 -12.81 -4.45
CA THR A 35 14.43 -11.77 -4.18
C THR A 35 13.30 -11.73 -5.21
N GLN A 36 12.11 -11.43 -4.69
CA GLN A 36 10.89 -11.30 -5.47
C GLN A 36 10.55 -9.82 -5.67
N CYS A 37 9.98 -9.48 -6.84
CA CYS A 37 9.43 -8.15 -7.09
C CYS A 37 7.93 -8.19 -6.82
N ALA A 38 7.50 -7.55 -5.73
CA ALA A 38 6.09 -7.43 -5.38
C ALA A 38 5.52 -6.12 -5.90
N HIS A 39 4.28 -6.15 -6.37
CA HIS A 39 3.51 -4.94 -6.61
C HIS A 39 3.05 -4.36 -5.27
N VAL A 40 3.10 -3.04 -5.12
CA VAL A 40 2.51 -2.32 -3.98
C VAL A 40 0.98 -2.41 -4.08
N LEU A 41 0.45 -1.99 -5.23
CA LEU A 41 -0.93 -2.24 -5.68
C LEU A 41 -0.94 -3.42 -6.65
N ASP A 42 -1.66 -4.49 -6.28
CA ASP A 42 -1.73 -5.73 -7.05
C ASP A 42 -1.97 -5.48 -8.55
N GLY A 43 -1.22 -6.21 -9.39
CA GLY A 43 -1.38 -6.16 -10.84
C GLY A 43 -2.51 -7.05 -11.35
N ALA A 44 -3.04 -7.97 -10.55
CA ALA A 44 -4.11 -8.89 -10.95
C ALA A 44 -5.46 -8.18 -11.20
N THR A 45 -6.48 -8.91 -11.64
CA THR A 45 -7.83 -8.38 -11.91
C THR A 45 -8.45 -7.65 -10.70
N PRO A 46 -8.36 -8.14 -9.45
CA PRO A 46 -8.78 -7.37 -8.27
C PRO A 46 -8.05 -6.02 -8.18
N GLY A 47 -6.77 -6.00 -8.55
CA GLY A 47 -5.95 -4.80 -8.60
C GLY A 47 -6.42 -3.75 -9.60
N GLU A 48 -7.07 -4.14 -10.71
CA GLU A 48 -7.61 -3.17 -11.67
C GLU A 48 -8.79 -2.42 -11.07
N HIS A 49 -9.68 -3.14 -10.39
CA HIS A 49 -10.79 -2.56 -9.67
C HIS A 49 -10.30 -1.62 -8.55
N HIS A 50 -9.27 -2.03 -7.80
CA HIS A 50 -8.68 -1.19 -6.75
C HIS A 50 -8.06 0.10 -7.32
N VAL A 51 -7.33 0.02 -8.43
CA VAL A 51 -6.79 1.22 -9.09
C VAL A 51 -7.89 2.12 -9.60
N ARG A 52 -8.92 1.57 -10.26
CA ARG A 52 -10.06 2.35 -10.75
C ARG A 52 -10.77 3.08 -9.61
N ASN A 53 -11.03 2.39 -8.50
CA ASN A 53 -11.67 2.99 -7.34
C ASN A 53 -10.80 4.08 -6.71
N ALA A 54 -9.49 3.83 -6.57
CA ALA A 54 -8.56 4.82 -6.05
C ALA A 54 -8.45 6.06 -6.96
N VAL A 55 -8.51 5.89 -8.29
CA VAL A 55 -8.58 7.02 -9.24
C VAL A 55 -9.89 7.78 -9.09
N ASN A 56 -11.04 7.10 -9.04
CA ASN A 56 -12.36 7.72 -8.88
C ASN A 56 -12.49 8.52 -7.56
N LEU A 57 -11.80 8.07 -6.51
CA LEU A 57 -11.75 8.73 -5.21
C LEU A 57 -10.67 9.83 -5.13
N GLY A 58 -9.93 10.09 -6.20
CA GLY A 58 -8.86 11.08 -6.23
C GLY A 58 -7.61 10.70 -5.42
N VAL A 59 -7.45 9.42 -5.06
CA VAL A 59 -6.28 8.91 -4.33
C VAL A 59 -5.12 8.60 -5.28
N LEU A 60 -5.40 8.25 -6.53
CA LEU A 60 -4.40 8.03 -7.58
C LEU A 60 -4.68 8.96 -8.78
N PRO A 61 -3.65 9.38 -9.53
CA PRO A 61 -3.85 10.14 -10.75
C PRO A 61 -4.44 9.27 -11.87
N GLU A 62 -5.16 9.90 -12.78
CA GLU A 62 -5.58 9.26 -14.02
C GLU A 62 -4.36 8.72 -14.79
N GLY A 63 -4.49 7.51 -15.34
CA GLY A 63 -3.40 6.86 -16.08
C GLY A 63 -2.30 6.24 -15.22
N TYR A 64 -2.51 6.10 -13.90
CA TYR A 64 -1.57 5.39 -13.02
C TYR A 64 -1.18 4.00 -13.58
N LYS A 65 0.13 3.80 -13.79
CA LYS A 65 0.67 2.61 -14.46
C LYS A 65 1.07 1.54 -13.44
N ARG A 66 0.22 0.53 -13.26
CA ARG A 66 0.49 -0.61 -12.35
C ARG A 66 1.78 -1.36 -12.63
N ASN A 67 2.18 -1.46 -13.90
CA ASN A 67 3.40 -2.17 -14.33
C ASN A 67 4.64 -1.26 -14.35
N ALA A 68 4.56 -0.04 -13.82
CA ALA A 68 5.72 0.84 -13.73
C ALA A 68 6.63 0.43 -12.55
N PRO A 69 7.95 0.68 -12.64
CA PRO A 69 8.89 0.35 -11.57
C PRO A 69 8.54 0.97 -10.21
N ASN A 70 7.93 2.16 -10.20
CA ASN A 70 7.54 2.87 -8.99
C ASN A 70 6.32 2.28 -8.26
N ASN A 71 5.63 1.28 -8.84
CA ASN A 71 4.62 0.45 -8.16
C ASN A 71 5.23 -0.87 -7.63
N GLY A 72 6.55 -1.04 -7.71
CA GLY A 72 7.23 -2.28 -7.37
C GLY A 72 8.22 -2.12 -6.23
N MET A 73 8.39 -3.18 -5.45
CA MET A 73 9.45 -3.27 -4.44
C MET A 73 10.09 -4.66 -4.43
N VAL A 74 11.34 -4.72 -3.99
CA VAL A 74 12.07 -5.98 -3.81
C VAL A 74 11.75 -6.54 -2.42
N LEU A 75 11.36 -7.81 -2.33
CA LEU A 75 11.12 -8.50 -1.06
C LEU A 75 11.91 -9.81 -1.00
N CYS A 76 12.42 -10.17 0.19
CA CYS A 76 12.92 -11.52 0.43
C CYS A 76 11.73 -12.51 0.52
N PRO A 77 11.93 -13.84 0.37
CA PRO A 77 10.83 -14.80 0.40
C PRO A 77 9.93 -14.71 1.65
N ASN A 78 10.51 -14.45 2.83
CA ASN A 78 9.75 -14.33 4.07
C ASN A 78 8.84 -13.08 4.06
N CYS A 79 9.42 -11.89 3.86
CA CYS A 79 8.63 -10.65 3.78
C CYS A 79 7.63 -10.67 2.61
N HIS A 80 7.99 -11.28 1.48
CA HIS A 80 7.08 -11.45 0.34
C HIS A 80 5.84 -12.24 0.74
N SER A 81 6.01 -13.42 1.36
CA SER A 81 4.90 -14.27 1.82
C SER A 81 3.95 -13.50 2.75
N ARG A 82 4.48 -12.79 3.74
CA ARG A 82 3.68 -11.98 4.68
C ARG A 82 2.94 -10.83 3.99
N PHE A 83 3.58 -10.17 3.03
CA PHE A 83 2.99 -9.05 2.30
C PHE A 83 1.87 -9.50 1.33
N ILE A 84 2.07 -10.61 0.59
CA ILE A 84 1.06 -11.09 -0.38
C ILE A 84 -0.14 -11.74 0.31
N ASN A 85 0.05 -12.36 1.48
CA ASN A 85 -1.02 -12.97 2.25
C ASN A 85 -1.79 -11.94 3.08
N ASN A 86 -1.52 -10.64 2.92
CA ASN A 86 -2.14 -9.56 3.69
C ASN A 86 -1.92 -9.67 5.21
N HIS A 87 -0.82 -10.28 5.66
CA HIS A 87 -0.49 -10.25 7.09
C HIS A 87 0.06 -8.87 7.48
N ILE A 88 0.84 -8.26 6.56
CA ILE A 88 1.42 -6.93 6.72
C ILE A 88 1.15 -6.05 5.49
N VAL A 89 1.06 -4.75 5.69
CA VAL A 89 0.94 -3.71 4.66
C VAL A 89 1.75 -2.48 5.05
N LEU A 90 2.08 -1.63 4.08
CA LEU A 90 2.65 -0.32 4.34
C LEU A 90 1.55 0.72 4.47
N SER A 91 1.70 1.64 5.41
CA SER A 91 0.80 2.77 5.64
C SER A 91 1.56 4.10 5.60
N LEU A 92 0.83 5.20 5.43
CA LEU A 92 1.37 6.52 5.74
C LEU A 92 1.49 6.65 7.26
N PRO A 93 2.50 7.38 7.78
CA PRO A 93 2.64 7.59 9.22
C PRO A 93 1.40 8.28 9.80
N ILE A 94 1.00 7.91 11.01
CA ILE A 94 -0.14 8.51 11.74
C ILE A 94 -0.20 10.04 11.64
N PRO A 95 0.90 10.82 11.81
CA PRO A 95 0.84 12.28 11.66
C PRO A 95 0.37 12.73 10.27
N VAL A 96 0.77 12.02 9.21
CA VAL A 96 0.35 12.29 7.83
C VAL A 96 -1.11 11.88 7.65
N LEU A 97 -1.53 10.71 8.16
CA LEU A 97 -2.93 10.29 8.11
C LEU A 97 -3.88 11.27 8.81
N LYS A 98 -3.53 11.74 10.01
CA LYS A 98 -4.31 12.76 10.74
C LYS A 98 -4.41 14.08 9.96
N TYR A 99 -3.34 14.47 9.29
CA TYR A 99 -3.38 15.63 8.41
C TYR A 99 -4.36 15.40 7.25
N LEU A 100 -4.31 14.24 6.59
CA LEU A 100 -5.22 13.93 5.48
C LEU A 100 -6.67 13.85 5.93
N GLU A 101 -6.94 13.24 7.09
CA GLU A 101 -8.25 13.24 7.73
C GLU A 101 -8.75 14.69 7.90
N GLN A 102 -7.98 15.52 8.60
CA GLN A 102 -8.31 16.93 8.82
C GLN A 102 -8.49 17.68 7.50
N TYR A 103 -7.63 17.46 6.52
CA TYR A 103 -7.72 18.08 5.20
C TYR A 103 -9.04 17.73 4.51
N THR A 104 -9.40 16.44 4.49
CA THR A 104 -10.66 15.97 3.88
C THR A 104 -11.91 16.44 4.63
N SER A 105 -11.83 16.68 5.94
CA SER A 105 -12.98 17.09 6.76
C SER A 105 -13.18 18.60 6.84
N SER A 106 -12.09 19.38 6.80
CA SER A 106 -12.12 20.83 7.07
C SER A 106 -11.96 21.72 5.84
N THR A 107 -11.40 21.21 4.75
CA THR A 107 -11.25 21.98 3.51
C THR A 107 -12.60 22.02 2.79
N PRO A 108 -13.11 23.22 2.43
CA PRO A 108 -14.32 23.30 1.60
C PRO A 108 -14.14 22.51 0.30
N LYS A 109 -15.18 21.79 -0.12
CA LYS A 109 -15.12 20.91 -1.30
C LYS A 109 -14.67 21.63 -2.58
N VAL A 110 -14.95 22.93 -2.70
CA VAL A 110 -14.56 23.75 -3.87
C VAL A 110 -13.04 23.99 -3.93
N ASP A 111 -12.39 23.97 -2.78
CA ASP A 111 -10.95 24.22 -2.62
C ASP A 111 -10.15 22.91 -2.43
N GLN A 112 -10.86 21.80 -2.26
CA GLN A 112 -10.26 20.50 -2.01
C GLN A 112 -9.67 19.92 -3.30
N LYS A 113 -8.37 19.66 -3.28
CA LYS A 113 -7.63 18.97 -4.34
C LYS A 113 -7.74 17.45 -4.18
N PRO A 114 -7.60 16.66 -5.26
CA PRO A 114 -7.40 15.23 -5.17
C PRO A 114 -6.24 14.88 -4.22
N LEU A 115 -6.37 13.81 -3.44
CA LEU A 115 -5.35 13.44 -2.45
C LEU A 115 -3.98 13.10 -3.06
N TYR A 116 -3.92 12.60 -4.30
CA TYR A 116 -2.62 12.39 -4.96
C TYR A 116 -1.87 13.72 -5.15
N GLU A 117 -2.56 14.81 -5.50
CA GLU A 117 -1.96 16.14 -5.65
C GLU A 117 -1.54 16.71 -4.30
N VAL A 118 -2.36 16.50 -3.26
CA VAL A 118 -2.02 16.91 -1.88
C VAL A 118 -0.73 16.21 -1.43
N LEU A 119 -0.59 14.92 -1.72
CA LEU A 119 0.62 14.15 -1.40
C LEU A 119 1.84 14.60 -2.22
N ASP A 120 1.67 14.98 -3.48
CA ASP A 120 2.74 15.53 -4.31
C ASP A 120 3.18 16.92 -3.79
N LEU A 121 2.23 17.80 -3.45
CA LEU A 121 2.49 19.10 -2.83
C LEU A 121 3.18 18.98 -1.46
N MET A 122 2.88 17.94 -0.69
CA MET A 122 3.63 17.64 0.53
C MET A 122 5.12 17.34 0.25
N VAL A 123 5.41 16.61 -0.82
CA VAL A 123 6.80 16.33 -1.24
C VAL A 123 7.48 17.62 -1.69
N ASP A 124 6.80 18.47 -2.47
CA ASP A 124 7.31 19.77 -2.88
C ASP A 124 7.64 20.65 -1.65
N ALA A 125 6.78 20.64 -0.63
CA ALA A 125 7.01 21.35 0.63
C ALA A 125 8.21 20.83 1.42
N LEU A 126 8.45 19.51 1.42
CA LEU A 126 9.62 18.89 2.03
C LEU A 126 10.92 19.38 1.35
N ASP A 127 10.86 19.61 0.04
CA ASP A 127 11.97 20.15 -0.76
C ASP A 127 12.14 21.68 -0.64
N GLY A 128 11.25 22.33 0.13
CA GLY A 128 11.31 23.77 0.44
C GLY A 128 10.56 24.64 -0.56
N THR A 129 9.76 24.04 -1.44
CA THR A 129 8.81 24.77 -2.31
C THR A 129 7.65 25.28 -1.47
N GLU A 130 7.26 26.53 -1.68
CA GLU A 130 6.06 27.09 -1.07
C GLU A 130 4.82 26.47 -1.74
N VAL A 131 3.91 25.92 -0.92
CA VAL A 131 2.70 25.24 -1.41
C VAL A 131 1.45 25.76 -0.68
N GLU A 132 0.33 25.78 -1.40
CA GLU A 132 -0.97 26.19 -0.87
C GLU A 132 -1.67 25.02 -0.15
N LEU A 133 -1.11 24.62 1.00
CA LEU A 133 -1.68 23.59 1.86
C LEU A 133 -1.80 24.10 3.31
N PRO A 134 -2.81 23.65 4.09
CA PRO A 134 -2.87 23.92 5.53
C PRO A 134 -1.58 23.51 6.27
N ASP A 135 -1.31 24.14 7.42
CA ASP A 135 -0.04 24.04 8.17
C ASP A 135 0.63 22.64 8.14
N LEU A 136 1.70 22.52 7.35
CA LEU A 136 2.47 21.28 7.19
C LEU A 136 3.57 21.13 8.24
N LYS A 137 3.86 22.15 9.05
CA LYS A 137 5.07 22.23 9.90
C LYS A 137 5.20 21.03 10.83
N ALA A 138 4.08 20.53 11.34
CA ALA A 138 4.06 19.38 12.26
C ALA A 138 4.39 18.05 11.56
N ILE A 139 4.08 17.93 10.26
CA ILE A 139 4.14 16.67 9.51
C ILE A 139 5.35 16.54 8.59
N ILE A 140 6.03 17.64 8.23
CA ILE A 140 7.22 17.63 7.36
C ILE A 140 8.22 16.50 7.67
N PRO A 141 8.59 16.21 8.94
CA PRO A 141 9.53 15.14 9.26
C PRO A 141 9.09 13.73 8.83
N TYR A 142 7.80 13.53 8.58
CA TYR A 142 7.19 12.25 8.26
C TYR A 142 6.85 12.10 6.76
N ILE A 143 7.02 13.16 5.97
CA ILE A 143 6.75 13.12 4.52
C ILE A 143 7.79 12.20 3.85
N GLY A 144 7.31 11.29 3.00
CA GLY A 144 8.13 10.26 2.34
C GLY A 144 8.58 9.12 3.25
N LEU A 145 8.07 9.06 4.49
CA LEU A 145 8.21 7.91 5.38
C LEU A 145 6.93 7.07 5.35
N PHE A 146 7.04 5.78 5.70
CA PHE A 146 5.94 4.82 5.77
C PHE A 146 6.02 4.01 7.06
N THR A 147 4.91 3.50 7.56
CA THR A 147 4.83 2.55 8.69
C THR A 147 4.51 1.15 8.18
N LEU A 148 4.99 0.13 8.87
CA LEU A 148 4.57 -1.26 8.62
C LEU A 148 3.41 -1.58 9.56
N VAL A 149 2.27 -1.94 8.99
CA VAL A 149 1.02 -2.19 9.71
C VAL A 149 0.64 -3.65 9.57
N THR A 150 0.18 -4.23 10.67
CA THR A 150 -0.33 -5.60 10.74
C THR A 150 -1.85 -5.59 10.57
N ILE A 151 -2.35 -6.28 9.55
CA ILE A 151 -3.78 -6.33 9.22
C ILE A 151 -4.49 -7.41 10.04
N ASN A 152 -3.83 -8.56 10.24
CA ASN A 152 -4.37 -9.67 11.01
C ASN A 152 -3.43 -10.01 12.17
N PRO A 153 -3.51 -9.28 13.30
CA PRO A 153 -2.59 -9.47 14.41
C PRO A 153 -2.65 -10.88 15.02
N GLY A 154 -3.82 -11.54 14.97
CA GLY A 154 -3.97 -12.92 15.47
C GLY A 154 -3.18 -13.95 14.67
N GLU A 155 -3.04 -13.75 13.35
CA GLU A 155 -2.27 -14.66 12.48
C GLU A 155 -0.76 -14.45 12.54
N VAL A 156 -0.30 -13.34 13.11
CA VAL A 156 1.13 -13.01 13.27
C VAL A 156 1.55 -12.85 14.73
N ALA A 157 0.75 -13.35 15.67
CA ALA A 157 1.09 -13.31 17.08
C ALA A 157 2.42 -14.03 17.34
N GLY A 158 3.38 -13.33 17.95
CA GLY A 158 4.73 -13.84 18.23
C GLY A 158 5.64 -13.96 17.00
N ASP A 159 5.18 -13.55 15.82
CA ASP A 159 6.03 -13.53 14.64
C ASP A 159 7.01 -12.34 14.66
N ILE A 160 8.24 -12.62 14.23
CA ILE A 160 9.27 -11.61 14.03
C ILE A 160 9.86 -11.70 12.63
N LEU A 161 10.19 -10.55 12.03
CA LEU A 161 11.05 -10.49 10.85
C LEU A 161 12.49 -10.19 11.32
N VAL A 162 13.48 -10.79 10.67
CA VAL A 162 14.90 -10.51 10.98
C VAL A 162 15.47 -9.58 9.92
N THR A 163 16.13 -8.51 10.37
CA THR A 163 16.93 -7.63 9.50
C THR A 163 18.41 -7.88 9.71
N THR A 164 19.18 -7.77 8.63
CA THR A 164 20.65 -7.82 8.67
C THR A 164 21.28 -6.43 8.90
N HIS A 165 20.46 -5.37 8.87
CA HIS A 165 20.87 -3.98 9.00
C HIS A 165 19.86 -3.19 9.83
N LEU A 166 19.66 -3.54 11.10
CA LEU A 166 18.86 -2.79 12.05
C LEU A 166 19.41 -1.36 12.15
N PRO A 167 18.66 -0.32 11.71
CA PRO A 167 19.15 1.05 11.73
C PRO A 167 19.38 1.52 13.16
N ARG A 168 20.32 2.45 13.37
CA ARG A 168 20.44 3.15 14.65
C ARG A 168 19.16 3.95 14.92
N LEU A 169 18.86 4.14 16.20
CA LEU A 169 17.76 5.00 16.61
C LEU A 169 18.01 6.43 16.11
N SER A 170 16.96 7.09 15.62
CA SER A 170 16.97 8.49 15.20
C SER A 170 16.01 9.30 16.06
N VAL A 171 16.30 10.58 16.29
CA VAL A 171 15.42 11.53 16.97
C VAL A 171 15.01 12.65 16.02
N ARG A 172 13.76 13.08 16.13
CA ARG A 172 13.23 14.23 15.39
C ARG A 172 13.88 15.53 15.88
N ARG A 173 14.49 16.29 14.97
CA ARG A 173 15.05 17.63 15.18
C ARG A 173 14.62 18.56 14.04
N GLY A 174 13.72 19.48 14.35
CA GLY A 174 13.13 20.36 13.33
C GLY A 174 12.36 19.54 12.29
N THR A 175 12.70 19.71 11.02
CA THR A 175 12.05 19.08 9.86
C THR A 175 12.58 17.68 9.53
N ARG A 176 13.52 17.12 10.31
CA ARG A 176 14.26 15.91 9.94
C ARG A 176 14.43 14.95 11.13
N PHE A 177 14.67 13.68 10.82
CA PHE A 177 15.21 12.71 11.75
C PHE A 177 16.74 12.68 11.65
N ILE A 178 17.43 12.72 12.79
CA ILE A 178 18.89 12.60 12.86
C ILE A 178 19.26 11.47 13.82
N VAL A 179 20.47 10.92 13.72
CA VAL A 179 20.94 9.85 14.61
C VAL A 179 20.81 10.28 16.08
N ALA A 180 20.22 9.41 16.90
CA ALA A 180 19.98 9.65 18.32
C ALA A 180 21.27 9.54 19.14
N PRO A 181 21.40 10.33 20.23
CA PRO A 181 22.40 10.08 21.26
C PRO A 181 22.31 8.64 21.81
N ALA A 182 23.45 8.06 22.23
CA ALA A 182 23.54 6.65 22.63
C ALA A 182 22.55 6.22 23.74
N ASN A 183 22.17 7.14 24.63
CA ASN A 183 21.29 6.87 25.77
C ASN A 183 19.82 7.24 25.51
N THR A 184 19.43 7.38 24.25
CA THR A 184 18.04 7.70 23.90
C THR A 184 17.18 6.44 24.01
N SER A 185 16.08 6.52 24.75
CA SER A 185 15.10 5.42 24.80
C SER A 185 14.46 5.18 23.43
N ALA A 186 14.36 3.91 23.02
CA ALA A 186 13.67 3.50 21.79
C ALA A 186 12.17 3.86 21.80
N THR A 187 11.57 4.02 22.98
CA THR A 187 10.16 4.40 23.16
C THR A 187 9.97 5.91 23.37
N ALA A 188 11.03 6.72 23.29
CA ALA A 188 10.89 8.17 23.39
C ALA A 188 9.95 8.70 22.28
N GLN A 189 9.06 9.63 22.61
CA GLN A 189 7.98 10.09 21.71
C GLN A 189 8.49 10.60 20.35
N ASN A 190 9.70 11.17 20.32
CA ASN A 190 10.34 11.72 19.13
C ASN A 190 11.45 10.83 18.55
N ALA A 191 11.59 9.59 19.03
CA ALA A 191 12.56 8.62 18.55
C ALA A 191 11.92 7.59 17.61
N ALA A 192 12.67 7.15 16.60
CA ALA A 192 12.26 6.10 15.67
C ALA A 192 13.47 5.48 14.96
N ARG A 193 13.36 4.24 14.49
CA ARG A 193 14.30 3.67 13.51
C ARG A 193 13.82 3.95 12.10
N ILE A 194 14.72 4.40 11.23
CA ILE A 194 14.42 4.71 9.83
C ILE A 194 15.10 3.67 8.95
N PHE A 195 14.30 2.83 8.29
CA PHE A 195 14.72 1.79 7.36
C PHE A 195 14.85 2.41 5.96
N GLU A 196 16.08 2.50 5.46
CA GLU A 196 16.39 3.15 4.18
C GLU A 196 17.19 2.20 3.29
N PRO A 197 16.54 1.32 2.49
CA PRO A 197 17.24 0.31 1.70
C PRO A 197 18.26 0.91 0.71
N LEU A 198 17.99 2.12 0.22
CA LEU A 198 18.84 2.84 -0.74
C LEU A 198 20.12 3.43 -0.10
N ASN A 199 20.17 3.54 1.23
CA ASN A 199 21.31 4.11 1.94
C ASN A 199 22.32 3.05 2.41
N ILE A 200 22.04 1.76 2.17
CA ILE A 200 22.92 0.64 2.59
C ILE A 200 23.82 0.22 1.42
N ASN A 201 25.10 0.56 1.54
CA ASN A 201 26.13 0.14 0.59
C ASN A 201 26.77 -1.21 0.98
N VAL A 202 27.68 -1.71 0.14
CA VAL A 202 28.41 -2.98 0.36
C VAL A 202 29.28 -2.93 1.63
N ASP A 203 29.77 -1.75 2.00
CA ASP A 203 30.65 -1.54 3.14
C ASP A 203 29.89 -1.27 4.45
N THR A 204 28.56 -1.23 4.42
CA THR A 204 27.75 -0.95 5.60
C THR A 204 27.83 -2.15 6.55
N PRO A 205 28.27 -1.95 7.82
CA PRO A 205 28.39 -3.05 8.75
C PRO A 205 27.04 -3.73 8.99
N HIS A 206 27.07 -5.06 9.11
CA HIS A 206 25.92 -5.84 9.52
C HIS A 206 25.55 -5.47 10.95
N ASN A 207 24.26 -5.24 11.18
CA ASN A 207 23.70 -5.04 12.51
C ASN A 207 22.41 -5.84 12.57
N PHE A 208 22.47 -7.06 13.08
CA PHE A 208 21.29 -7.92 13.08
C PHE A 208 20.29 -7.48 14.14
N GLY A 209 19.01 -7.62 13.85
CA GLY A 209 17.98 -7.35 14.83
C GLY A 209 16.59 -7.80 14.41
N PRO A 210 15.68 -7.93 15.38
CA PRO A 210 14.27 -8.21 15.11
C PRO A 210 13.54 -6.96 14.60
N ILE A 211 12.50 -7.21 13.81
CA ILE A 211 11.42 -6.29 13.46
C ILE A 211 10.15 -7.01 13.94
N PRO A 212 9.63 -6.65 15.13
CA PRO A 212 8.37 -7.22 15.61
C PRO A 212 7.24 -6.80 14.67
N ILE A 213 6.35 -7.73 14.38
CA ILE A 213 5.12 -7.47 13.64
C ILE A 213 3.87 -7.74 14.47
N SER A 214 4.01 -8.41 15.61
CA SER A 214 2.92 -8.57 16.57
C SER A 214 2.79 -7.32 17.44
N PRO A 215 1.57 -6.76 17.62
CA PRO A 215 1.36 -5.64 18.54
C PRO A 215 1.60 -6.01 20.01
N ASP A 216 1.60 -7.30 20.36
CA ASP A 216 1.83 -7.79 21.72
C ASP A 216 3.31 -7.77 22.13
N ASP A 217 4.23 -7.60 21.18
CA ASP A 217 5.66 -7.52 21.49
C ASP A 217 6.00 -6.15 22.10
N GLU A 218 6.73 -6.12 23.22
CA GLU A 218 7.16 -4.86 23.84
C GLU A 218 8.01 -4.00 22.88
N GLU A 219 8.81 -4.63 22.03
CA GLU A 219 9.59 -3.95 21.00
C GLU A 219 8.71 -3.33 19.90
N PHE A 220 7.47 -3.76 19.73
CA PHE A 220 6.52 -3.17 18.77
C PHE A 220 6.19 -1.72 19.12
N LYS A 221 6.30 -1.35 20.40
CA LYS A 221 6.11 0.04 20.88
C LYS A 221 7.17 1.01 20.34
N GLU A 222 8.31 0.50 19.85
CA GLU A 222 9.30 1.33 19.14
C GLU A 222 8.79 1.77 17.77
N LYS A 223 8.83 3.07 17.49
CA LYS A 223 8.43 3.61 16.19
C LYS A 223 9.43 3.20 15.11
N ARG A 224 8.92 2.64 14.03
CA ARG A 224 9.71 2.25 12.85
C ARG A 224 9.11 2.89 11.62
N TYR A 225 9.97 3.51 10.82
CA TYR A 225 9.60 4.14 9.58
C TYR A 225 10.44 3.59 8.43
N TRP A 226 9.85 3.50 7.24
CA TRP A 226 10.52 3.08 6.01
C TRP A 226 10.55 4.25 5.04
N ARG A 227 11.72 4.55 4.48
CA ARG A 227 11.85 5.49 3.35
C ARG A 227 12.01 4.67 2.08
N LEU A 228 11.00 4.67 1.22
CA LEU A 228 10.98 3.87 0.00
C LEU A 228 10.78 4.75 -1.23
N PRO A 229 11.34 4.41 -2.40
CA PRO A 229 11.13 5.11 -3.67
C PRO A 229 9.76 4.78 -4.30
N VAL A 230 8.70 4.69 -3.49
CA VAL A 230 7.33 4.40 -3.91
C VAL A 230 6.48 5.65 -3.63
N PRO A 231 5.62 6.09 -4.57
CA PRO A 231 4.74 7.23 -4.33
C PRO A 231 3.83 7.00 -3.12
N ALA A 232 3.69 8.01 -2.26
CA ALA A 232 2.83 7.93 -1.08
C ALA A 232 1.37 7.60 -1.44
N ALA A 233 0.89 8.15 -2.56
CA ALA A 233 -0.44 7.86 -3.11
C ALA A 233 -0.64 6.35 -3.40
N ALA A 234 0.38 5.67 -3.93
CA ALA A 234 0.33 4.24 -4.21
C ALA A 234 0.28 3.40 -2.93
N ILE A 235 1.05 3.79 -1.90
CA ILE A 235 1.03 3.15 -0.58
C ILE A 235 -0.34 3.31 0.07
N PHE A 236 -0.91 4.52 0.05
CA PHE A 236 -2.21 4.78 0.65
C PHE A 236 -3.35 4.05 -0.07
N ALA A 237 -3.34 4.05 -1.41
CA ALA A 237 -4.27 3.24 -2.20
C ALA A 237 -4.13 1.73 -1.89
N ALA A 238 -2.91 1.23 -1.70
CA ALA A 238 -2.65 -0.17 -1.36
C ALA A 238 -3.14 -0.55 0.05
N LEU A 239 -3.13 0.40 0.98
CA LEU A 239 -3.75 0.25 2.29
C LEU A 239 -5.28 0.19 2.16
N ILE A 240 -5.90 1.16 1.47
CA ILE A 240 -7.35 1.22 1.23
C ILE A 240 -7.88 -0.09 0.62
N ALA A 241 -7.17 -0.62 -0.37
CA ALA A 241 -7.52 -1.87 -1.03
C ALA A 241 -7.58 -3.10 -0.09
N ARG A 242 -6.90 -3.03 1.06
CA ARG A 242 -6.82 -4.14 2.04
C ARG A 242 -7.73 -3.94 3.25
N LEU A 243 -8.28 -2.74 3.46
CA LEU A 243 -9.20 -2.45 4.56
C LEU A 243 -10.43 -3.37 4.65
N PRO A 244 -11.03 -3.89 3.56
CA PRO A 244 -12.16 -4.83 3.68
C PRO A 244 -11.83 -6.15 4.38
N HIS A 245 -10.55 -6.51 4.47
CA HIS A 245 -10.08 -7.75 5.09
C HIS A 245 -9.51 -7.53 6.50
N ASP A 246 -9.57 -6.30 6.99
CA ASP A 246 -8.94 -5.91 8.23
C ASP A 246 -9.83 -6.20 9.44
N SER A 247 -9.20 -6.75 10.49
CA SER A 247 -9.79 -6.94 11.82
C SER A 247 -8.99 -6.21 12.91
N SER A 248 -8.05 -5.35 12.53
CA SER A 248 -7.17 -4.63 13.46
C SER A 248 -7.78 -3.29 13.87
N ASP A 249 -7.64 -2.99 15.16
CA ASP A 249 -8.04 -1.71 15.74
C ASP A 249 -6.88 -0.69 15.76
N CYS A 250 -5.81 -0.94 14.98
CA CYS A 250 -4.66 -0.05 14.98
C CYS A 250 -5.00 1.33 14.37
N GLU A 251 -4.43 2.38 14.97
CA GLU A 251 -4.77 3.78 14.65
C GLU A 251 -4.59 4.11 13.15
N ASP A 252 -3.55 3.59 12.49
CA ASP A 252 -3.33 3.75 11.04
C ASP A 252 -4.54 3.32 10.20
N ILE A 253 -5.14 2.17 10.54
CA ILE A 253 -6.26 1.59 9.81
C ILE A 253 -7.55 2.34 10.12
N VAL A 254 -7.79 2.70 11.37
CA VAL A 254 -8.95 3.51 11.77
C VAL A 254 -8.95 4.83 10.99
N LEU A 255 -7.83 5.55 10.96
CA LEU A 255 -7.70 6.80 10.21
C LEU A 255 -7.91 6.58 8.70
N ALA A 256 -7.32 5.53 8.12
CA ALA A 256 -7.51 5.22 6.71
C ALA A 256 -8.99 4.92 6.36
N LYS A 257 -9.72 4.22 7.24
CA LYS A 257 -11.16 3.96 7.09
C LYS A 257 -11.97 5.26 7.15
N VAL A 258 -11.63 6.18 8.06
CA VAL A 258 -12.30 7.51 8.16
C VAL A 258 -12.06 8.33 6.90
N ILE A 259 -10.82 8.42 6.41
CA ILE A 259 -10.49 9.13 5.17
C ILE A 259 -11.26 8.51 3.99
N LEU A 260 -11.27 7.18 3.86
CA LEU A 260 -12.00 6.48 2.80
C LEU A 260 -13.50 6.79 2.84
N ALA A 261 -14.12 6.77 4.02
CA ALA A 261 -15.53 7.09 4.19
C ALA A 261 -15.83 8.55 3.79
N SER A 262 -14.99 9.50 4.19
CA SER A 262 -15.12 10.92 3.81
C SER A 262 -15.04 11.09 2.30
N LEU A 263 -14.05 10.49 1.63
CA LEU A 263 -13.91 10.56 0.17
C LEU A 263 -15.11 9.92 -0.55
N THR A 264 -15.61 8.80 -0.03
CA THR A 264 -16.76 8.09 -0.61
C THR A 264 -18.03 8.95 -0.52
N LEU A 265 -18.30 9.55 0.63
CA LEU A 265 -19.44 10.46 0.82
C LEU A 265 -19.35 11.69 -0.09
N GLN A 266 -18.16 12.27 -0.23
CA GLN A 266 -17.92 13.40 -1.13
C GLN A 266 -18.19 13.03 -2.60
N HIS A 267 -17.75 11.84 -3.02
CA HIS A 267 -17.95 11.32 -4.38
C HIS A 267 -19.45 11.16 -4.71
N TYR A 268 -20.23 10.54 -3.82
CA TYR A 268 -21.68 10.37 -4.06
C TYR A 268 -22.46 11.69 -3.94
N GLY A 269 -22.07 12.57 -3.01
CA GLY A 269 -22.71 13.89 -2.86
C GLY A 269 -22.57 14.79 -4.09
N SER A 270 -21.51 14.64 -4.90
CA SER A 270 -21.37 15.40 -6.15
C SER A 270 -22.40 15.05 -7.22
N THR A 271 -22.93 13.83 -7.20
CA THR A 271 -23.77 13.32 -8.30
C THR A 271 -25.25 13.68 -8.15
N GLY A 272 -25.67 14.19 -6.99
CA GLY A 272 -27.08 14.43 -6.67
C GLY A 272 -27.65 15.78 -7.13
N ASP A 273 -26.82 16.82 -7.25
CA ASP A 273 -27.32 18.19 -7.45
C ASP A 273 -27.60 18.51 -8.93
N ASP A 274 -27.02 17.78 -9.88
CA ASP A 274 -27.27 17.98 -11.32
C ASP A 274 -28.45 17.16 -11.87
N ALA A 275 -29.06 16.28 -11.07
CA ALA A 275 -30.27 15.55 -11.45
C ALA A 275 -31.57 16.36 -11.20
N GLY A 276 -31.44 17.59 -10.70
CA GLY A 276 -32.53 18.53 -10.47
C GLY A 276 -33.07 19.16 -11.76
N GLY A 277 -33.96 18.43 -12.44
CA GLY A 277 -35.17 19.07 -12.97
C GLY A 277 -35.07 19.87 -14.27
N SER A 278 -34.63 19.23 -15.35
CA SER A 278 -35.39 19.40 -16.61
C SER A 278 -36.62 18.49 -16.55
N GLY A 279 -37.52 18.79 -15.61
CA GLY A 279 -38.89 18.32 -15.75
C GLY A 279 -39.41 18.85 -17.08
N PRO A 280 -40.06 18.05 -17.94
CA PRO A 280 -40.67 18.58 -19.14
C PRO A 280 -41.64 19.67 -18.70
N SER A 281 -41.32 20.93 -19.04
CA SER A 281 -42.25 22.04 -18.95
C SER A 281 -43.52 21.59 -19.65
N GLY A 282 -44.54 21.26 -18.87
CA GLY A 282 -45.87 20.98 -19.33
C GLY A 282 -46.37 22.20 -20.05
N GLY A 283 -46.20 22.20 -21.37
CA GLY A 283 -46.87 23.12 -22.26
C GLY A 283 -48.36 22.88 -22.11
N GLY A 284 -49.02 23.76 -21.37
CA GLY A 284 -50.47 23.93 -21.42
C GLY A 284 -50.87 24.36 -22.82
N GLY A 285 -51.15 23.39 -23.68
CA GLY A 285 -51.86 23.60 -24.93
C GLY A 285 -53.36 23.54 -24.66
N PRO A 286 -54.14 24.60 -24.97
CA PRO A 286 -55.58 24.53 -24.88
C PRO A 286 -56.15 23.80 -26.11
N SER A 287 -57.17 22.97 -25.84
CA SER A 287 -58.28 22.63 -26.74
C SER A 287 -57.98 22.10 -28.16
N GLY A 288 -58.47 20.88 -28.44
CA GLY A 288 -59.05 20.60 -29.76
C GLY A 288 -58.78 19.21 -30.33
N SER A 289 -59.87 18.45 -30.45
CA SER A 289 -60.13 17.49 -31.54
C SER A 289 -59.43 16.13 -31.47
N ARG A 290 -60.15 15.02 -31.24
CA ARG A 290 -61.02 14.27 -32.19
C ARG A 290 -60.26 13.11 -32.87
N GLY A 291 -60.50 11.89 -32.37
CA GLY A 291 -60.73 10.72 -33.23
C GLY A 291 -59.64 9.65 -33.36
N GLY A 292 -60.07 8.39 -33.25
CA GLY A 292 -59.42 7.16 -33.75
C GLY A 292 -58.45 6.50 -32.76
N GLY A 293 -58.52 5.23 -32.37
CA GLY A 293 -59.13 4.05 -33.00
C GLY A 293 -58.01 3.06 -33.38
N GLY A 294 -57.90 1.92 -32.66
CA GLY A 294 -57.01 0.78 -32.99
C GLY A 294 -56.41 0.16 -31.73
N ARG A 295 -56.88 -0.96 -31.13
CA ARG A 295 -56.96 -2.38 -31.56
C ARG A 295 -55.60 -3.03 -31.94
N GLY A 296 -55.26 -4.09 -31.19
CA GLY A 296 -54.27 -5.13 -31.52
C GLY A 296 -53.23 -5.29 -30.40
N GLY A 297 -53.31 -6.27 -29.50
CA GLY A 297 -52.90 -7.68 -29.69
C GLY A 297 -51.56 -7.86 -28.93
N GLY A 298 -51.38 -8.73 -27.94
CA GLY A 298 -51.65 -10.17 -27.90
C GLY A 298 -50.32 -10.94 -28.05
N GLY A 299 -49.82 -11.59 -26.99
CA GLY A 299 -48.63 -12.46 -26.99
C GLY A 299 -47.97 -12.44 -25.60
N ARG A 300 -48.19 -13.36 -24.65
CA ARG A 300 -48.21 -14.83 -24.61
C ARG A 300 -46.83 -15.48 -24.81
N GLY A 301 -46.30 -16.03 -23.72
CA GLY A 301 -45.59 -17.32 -23.71
C GLY A 301 -44.06 -17.27 -23.68
N GLY A 302 -43.46 -17.92 -22.68
CA GLY A 302 -42.01 -18.14 -22.64
C GLY A 302 -41.51 -18.85 -21.38
N SER A 303 -42.14 -19.95 -20.98
CA SER A 303 -41.62 -20.89 -19.98
C SER A 303 -40.45 -21.70 -20.57
N GLY A 304 -39.23 -21.46 -20.09
CA GLY A 304 -38.04 -22.24 -20.43
C GLY A 304 -37.57 -23.13 -19.27
N ARG A 305 -38.02 -24.40 -19.28
CA ARG A 305 -37.41 -25.53 -18.57
C ARG A 305 -36.32 -26.16 -19.45
N GLY A 306 -35.21 -26.59 -18.87
CA GLY A 306 -34.23 -27.50 -19.47
C GLY A 306 -32.80 -27.04 -19.21
N GLY A 307 -31.83 -27.85 -18.81
CA GLY A 307 -31.82 -29.29 -18.61
C GLY A 307 -30.54 -29.68 -17.87
N GLY A 308 -30.56 -30.87 -17.26
CA GLY A 308 -29.38 -31.46 -16.64
C GLY A 308 -28.33 -31.87 -17.68
N GLY A 309 -27.06 -31.78 -17.27
CA GLY A 309 -25.92 -32.33 -17.99
C GLY A 309 -25.00 -33.04 -17.01
N ARG A 310 -25.17 -34.37 -16.89
CA ARG A 310 -24.12 -35.29 -16.44
C ARG A 310 -23.16 -35.52 -17.61
N GLY A 311 -21.86 -35.51 -17.35
CA GLY A 311 -20.82 -36.00 -18.26
C GLY A 311 -19.46 -35.72 -17.64
N GLY A 312 -18.78 -36.73 -17.11
CA GLY A 312 -17.78 -37.52 -17.84
C GLY A 312 -16.40 -36.98 -17.44
N GLY A 313 -15.58 -37.68 -16.67
CA GLY A 313 -15.00 -38.96 -17.05
C GLY A 313 -13.90 -38.71 -18.08
N GLY A 314 -12.67 -38.42 -17.61
CA GLY A 314 -11.54 -38.13 -18.48
C GLY A 314 -10.20 -38.39 -17.80
N ARG A 315 -9.82 -39.67 -17.72
CA ARG A 315 -8.42 -40.11 -17.56
C ARG A 315 -7.69 -39.91 -18.89
N GLY A 316 -6.43 -39.50 -18.84
CA GLY A 316 -5.48 -39.54 -19.96
C GLY A 316 -4.32 -38.60 -19.65
N GLY A 317 -3.15 -39.09 -19.28
CA GLY A 317 -2.09 -39.52 -20.21
C GLY A 317 -0.96 -38.49 -20.05
N GLY A 318 0.22 -38.84 -19.54
CA GLY A 318 1.16 -39.73 -20.22
C GLY A 318 1.89 -38.95 -21.30
N GLY A 319 3.03 -38.34 -20.95
CA GLY A 319 3.82 -37.52 -21.88
C GLY A 319 5.26 -37.32 -21.41
N ARG A 320 6.05 -38.41 -21.49
CA ARG A 320 7.52 -38.37 -21.51
C ARG A 320 8.00 -37.89 -22.88
N GLY A 321 9.10 -37.16 -22.91
CA GLY A 321 10.02 -37.14 -24.05
C GLY A 321 10.33 -35.74 -24.56
N GLY A 322 11.61 -35.40 -24.67
CA GLY A 322 12.03 -34.17 -25.33
C GLY A 322 13.44 -33.70 -25.03
N SER A 323 14.43 -34.59 -25.04
CA SER A 323 15.84 -34.23 -25.09
C SER A 323 16.16 -33.60 -26.45
N GLY A 324 16.33 -32.28 -26.50
CA GLY A 324 16.78 -31.53 -27.67
C GLY A 324 18.17 -30.94 -27.45
N ARG A 325 19.21 -31.63 -27.95
CA ARG A 325 20.54 -31.05 -28.20
C ARG A 325 20.44 -30.14 -29.43
N GLY A 326 20.80 -28.87 -29.29
CA GLY A 326 20.89 -27.91 -30.38
C GLY A 326 22.25 -27.23 -30.35
N SER A 327 23.11 -27.66 -31.25
CA SER A 327 24.45 -27.15 -31.53
C SER A 327 24.44 -25.91 -32.44
N GLY A 328 25.41 -25.03 -32.24
CA GLY A 328 26.11 -24.33 -33.34
C GLY A 328 25.51 -22.99 -33.81
N GLY A 329 26.32 -21.94 -33.70
CA GLY A 329 26.03 -20.64 -34.30
C GLY A 329 27.19 -19.67 -34.16
N ARG A 330 28.27 -19.89 -34.92
CA ARG A 330 29.30 -18.88 -35.20
C ARG A 330 28.69 -17.86 -36.17
N GLY A 331 28.80 -16.57 -35.85
CA GLY A 331 28.49 -15.48 -36.77
C GLY A 331 29.35 -14.27 -36.44
N GLY A 332 30.43 -14.10 -37.21
CA GLY A 332 31.22 -12.87 -37.24
C GLY A 332 30.51 -11.80 -38.06
N GLY A 333 30.82 -10.54 -37.75
CA GLY A 333 30.30 -9.38 -38.46
C GLY A 333 31.18 -8.18 -38.17
N ASP A 334 32.22 -8.03 -38.98
CA ASP A 334 32.97 -6.79 -39.18
C ASP A 334 32.08 -5.74 -39.88
N GLY A 335 32.25 -4.47 -39.51
CA GLY A 335 31.66 -3.30 -40.15
C GLY A 335 31.48 -2.20 -39.10
N GLY A 336 32.17 -1.06 -39.13
CA GLY A 336 32.48 -0.24 -40.28
C GLY A 336 31.70 1.07 -40.13
N GLY A 337 32.37 2.15 -39.75
CA GLY A 337 31.79 3.50 -39.67
C GLY A 337 32.71 4.40 -38.86
N GLY A 338 33.16 5.56 -39.30
CA GLY A 338 32.67 6.44 -40.36
C GLY A 338 32.96 7.84 -39.85
N GLY A 339 33.87 8.55 -40.51
CA GLY A 339 34.33 9.89 -40.10
C GLY A 339 33.24 10.95 -40.16
N GLY A 340 33.43 12.06 -39.44
CA GLY A 340 32.43 13.12 -39.43
C GLY A 340 32.79 14.40 -38.69
N ARG A 341 33.64 15.22 -39.32
CA ARG A 341 33.57 16.70 -39.38
C ARG A 341 33.75 17.53 -38.10
N GLN A 342 34.94 18.13 -38.06
CA GLN A 342 35.22 19.42 -37.42
C GLN A 342 34.30 20.52 -37.98
N SER A 343 33.69 21.30 -37.09
CA SER A 343 33.04 22.58 -37.44
C SER A 343 33.55 23.67 -36.49
N LYS A 344 34.46 24.50 -37.00
CA LYS A 344 34.82 25.81 -36.44
C LYS A 344 33.60 26.72 -36.53
N ARG A 345 33.15 27.30 -35.42
CA ARG A 345 32.50 28.62 -35.42
C ARG A 345 33.04 29.48 -34.28
N LYS A 346 33.23 30.74 -34.64
CA LYS A 346 33.90 31.86 -34.00
C LYS A 346 32.81 32.93 -33.74
N GLY A 347 32.87 33.62 -32.60
CA GLY A 347 32.02 34.78 -32.26
C GLY A 347 31.62 34.74 -30.78
N THR A 348 32.31 35.42 -29.86
CA THR A 348 32.23 36.84 -29.45
C THR A 348 31.16 37.16 -28.41
N SER A 349 31.65 37.60 -27.24
CA SER A 349 31.12 38.57 -26.27
C SER A 349 29.81 38.30 -25.52
N GLY A 350 29.90 38.37 -24.19
CA GLY A 350 28.76 38.56 -23.29
C GLY A 350 29.10 38.17 -21.87
N GLU A 351 29.47 39.15 -21.05
CA GLU A 351 29.76 39.03 -19.62
C GLU A 351 28.58 38.45 -18.82
N SER A 352 28.87 37.72 -17.73
CA SER A 352 28.29 37.91 -16.37
C SER A 352 28.25 36.61 -15.55
N SER A 353 28.92 36.69 -14.40
CA SER A 353 28.50 36.07 -13.12
C SER A 353 28.74 34.59 -12.87
N ALA A 354 29.67 34.36 -11.95
CA ALA A 354 30.05 33.10 -11.34
C ALA A 354 28.90 32.40 -10.58
N SER A 355 28.90 31.06 -10.60
CA SER A 355 28.73 30.23 -9.39
C SER A 355 29.00 28.74 -9.64
N ALA A 356 29.98 28.25 -8.88
CA ALA A 356 30.17 26.90 -8.34
C ALA A 356 30.02 25.66 -9.26
N GLU A 357 31.19 25.08 -9.54
CA GLU A 357 31.39 23.71 -10.02
C GLU A 357 30.69 22.65 -9.14
N ARG A 358 29.96 21.72 -9.77
CA ARG A 358 29.75 20.37 -9.21
C ARG A 358 30.22 19.34 -10.22
N GLY A 359 31.19 18.55 -9.75
CA GLY A 359 32.00 17.62 -10.53
C GLY A 359 31.22 16.50 -11.20
N LYS A 360 31.59 16.27 -12.46
CA LYS A 360 31.25 15.10 -13.27
C LYS A 360 31.91 13.86 -12.64
N LYS A 361 31.11 12.93 -12.10
CA LYS A 361 31.60 11.59 -11.74
C LYS A 361 31.79 10.76 -13.01
N LYS A 362 33.04 10.37 -13.21
CA LYS A 362 33.58 9.57 -14.31
C LYS A 362 33.26 8.10 -14.04
N ALA A 363 32.56 7.45 -14.97
CA ALA A 363 32.39 6.00 -14.98
C ALA A 363 33.77 5.32 -15.12
N ARG A 364 34.11 4.44 -14.19
CA ARG A 364 35.20 3.46 -14.36
C ARG A 364 34.57 2.10 -14.61
N ASN A 365 34.78 1.60 -15.82
CA ASN A 365 34.71 0.19 -16.12
C ASN A 365 35.87 -0.51 -15.38
N VAL A 366 35.55 -1.48 -14.54
CA VAL A 366 36.50 -2.48 -14.06
C VAL A 366 35.97 -3.83 -14.52
N ALA A 367 36.75 -4.46 -15.40
CA ALA A 367 36.56 -5.81 -15.87
C ALA A 367 37.22 -6.80 -14.91
N GLY A 368 36.61 -7.98 -14.78
CA GLY A 368 37.29 -9.27 -14.62
C GLY A 368 37.83 -9.61 -13.24
N GLY A 369 37.41 -10.76 -12.72
CA GLY A 369 37.99 -11.38 -11.54
C GLY A 369 37.21 -12.60 -11.08
N ASP A 370 37.26 -13.68 -11.87
CA ASP A 370 36.80 -15.00 -11.47
C ASP A 370 37.60 -15.50 -10.26
N GLY A 371 36.92 -15.76 -9.16
CA GLY A 371 37.48 -16.34 -7.95
C GLY A 371 36.57 -17.44 -7.44
N ALA A 372 36.79 -18.67 -7.94
CA ALA A 372 36.23 -19.88 -7.36
C ALA A 372 36.85 -20.10 -5.97
N GLY A 373 36.04 -19.88 -4.93
CA GLY A 373 36.40 -20.11 -3.53
C GLY A 373 35.57 -21.25 -2.98
N ASP A 374 36.20 -22.41 -2.96
CA ASP A 374 35.91 -23.62 -2.20
C ASP A 374 35.44 -23.32 -0.76
N CYS A 375 34.25 -23.78 -0.37
CA CYS A 375 33.78 -23.75 1.01
C CYS A 375 33.51 -25.18 1.48
N GLY A 376 34.49 -25.69 2.23
CA GLY A 376 34.47 -26.99 2.87
C GLY A 376 33.36 -27.12 3.92
N GLU A 377 32.85 -28.34 3.97
CA GLU A 377 32.05 -28.93 5.05
C GLU A 377 32.73 -28.73 6.41
N SER A 378 31.94 -28.39 7.41
CA SER A 378 32.25 -28.75 8.79
C SER A 378 30.99 -29.16 9.52
N ASP A 379 31.08 -30.36 10.06
CA ASP A 379 30.05 -31.13 10.75
C ASP A 379 29.63 -30.56 12.10
N ALA A 380 28.38 -30.88 12.41
CA ALA A 380 27.75 -31.15 13.71
C ALA A 380 28.59 -31.01 15.00
N ASN A 381 28.03 -30.31 15.99
CA ASN A 381 27.54 -30.89 17.26
C ASN A 381 27.22 -29.78 18.27
N GLY A 382 26.05 -29.84 18.91
CA GLY A 382 25.66 -28.83 19.90
C GLY A 382 24.37 -29.14 20.65
N ALA A 383 24.36 -30.26 21.36
CA ALA A 383 23.50 -30.68 22.47
C ALA A 383 22.29 -29.80 22.87
N ALA A 384 21.11 -30.43 22.79
CA ALA A 384 19.90 -30.07 23.50
C ALA A 384 20.10 -30.14 25.03
N LYS A 385 19.61 -29.14 25.75
CA LYS A 385 19.31 -29.22 27.18
C LYS A 385 17.82 -28.98 27.38
N SER A 386 17.11 -30.06 27.67
CA SER A 386 15.79 -30.07 28.25
C SER A 386 15.88 -29.57 29.70
N ILE A 387 15.03 -28.62 30.06
CA ILE A 387 14.73 -28.28 31.45
C ILE A 387 13.21 -28.37 31.56
N ASP A 388 12.76 -29.53 32.04
CA ASP A 388 11.48 -29.69 32.69
C ASP A 388 11.63 -29.19 34.13
N THR A 389 10.75 -28.29 34.55
CA THR A 389 10.33 -28.20 35.95
C THR A 389 8.91 -27.66 35.99
N ASP A 390 8.01 -28.55 36.42
CA ASP A 390 6.68 -28.27 36.93
C ASP A 390 6.72 -27.25 38.08
N LYS A 391 5.72 -26.37 38.15
CA LYS A 391 5.00 -26.05 39.40
C LYS A 391 3.79 -25.11 39.20
N ASP A 392 2.63 -25.70 39.42
CA ASP A 392 1.58 -25.31 40.38
C ASP A 392 1.14 -23.83 40.53
N ASN A 393 -0.17 -23.68 40.33
CA ASN A 393 -1.14 -22.92 41.13
C ASN A 393 -0.94 -21.40 41.30
N SER A 394 -1.87 -20.63 40.72
CA SER A 394 -2.79 -19.84 41.54
C SER A 394 -3.95 -19.29 40.70
N ASP A 395 -5.15 -19.72 41.05
CA ASP A 395 -6.40 -19.04 40.79
C ASP A 395 -6.34 -17.57 41.23
N SER A 396 -6.78 -16.66 40.37
CA SER A 396 -7.39 -15.40 40.81
C SER A 396 -8.48 -14.99 39.84
N ASP A 397 -9.63 -15.57 40.13
CA ASP A 397 -10.97 -15.16 39.78
C ASP A 397 -11.18 -13.65 40.00
N THR A 398 -11.44 -12.89 38.92
CA THR A 398 -12.06 -11.56 38.99
C THR A 398 -13.07 -11.44 37.85
N GLY A 399 -14.15 -12.22 37.97
CA GLY A 399 -15.39 -11.99 37.22
C GLY A 399 -15.93 -10.59 37.49
N ARG A 400 -15.70 -9.67 36.56
CA ARG A 400 -16.42 -8.39 36.51
C ARG A 400 -17.75 -8.66 35.81
N SER A 401 -18.77 -8.93 36.62
CA SER A 401 -20.16 -9.06 36.18
C SER A 401 -20.58 -7.77 35.46
N ILE A 402 -20.74 -7.84 34.14
CA ILE A 402 -21.40 -6.80 33.36
C ILE A 402 -22.89 -6.99 33.61
N SER A 403 -23.46 -6.16 34.48
CA SER A 403 -24.90 -6.05 34.66
C SER A 403 -25.56 -5.83 33.30
N ALA A 404 -26.49 -6.72 32.95
CA ALA A 404 -27.37 -6.56 31.81
C ALA A 404 -28.08 -5.21 31.92
N ILE A 405 -28.02 -4.42 30.85
CA ILE A 405 -28.83 -3.22 30.71
C ILE A 405 -30.23 -3.73 30.35
N ASP A 406 -31.20 -3.51 31.22
CA ASP A 406 -32.60 -3.81 30.95
C ASP A 406 -33.06 -3.05 29.69
N PRO A 407 -33.82 -3.69 28.79
CA PRO A 407 -34.35 -3.00 27.61
C PRO A 407 -35.23 -1.83 28.05
N PRO A 408 -35.20 -0.69 27.33
CA PRO A 408 -36.04 0.45 27.65
C PRO A 408 -37.52 0.06 27.60
N ASP A 409 -38.27 0.62 28.53
CA ASP A 409 -39.71 0.37 28.69
C ASP A 409 -40.45 0.79 27.41
N GLU A 410 -41.25 -0.13 26.83
CA GLU A 410 -41.90 0.08 25.51
C GLU A 410 -42.91 1.23 25.52
N ASP A 411 -43.34 1.67 26.70
CA ASP A 411 -44.40 2.66 26.89
C ASP A 411 -43.90 4.11 27.09
N ASN A 412 -42.58 4.37 27.10
CA ASN A 412 -42.04 5.73 27.29
C ASN A 412 -41.16 6.23 26.12
N PRO A 413 -41.76 6.83 25.07
CA PRO A 413 -41.04 7.29 23.88
C PRO A 413 -40.03 8.43 24.13
N ASP A 414 -40.08 9.09 25.29
CA ASP A 414 -39.16 10.18 25.65
C ASP A 414 -37.77 9.67 26.11
N GLU A 415 -37.63 8.38 26.42
CA GLU A 415 -36.32 7.76 26.75
C GLU A 415 -35.54 7.30 25.52
N TRP A 416 -36.14 7.41 24.33
CA TRP A 416 -35.55 6.91 23.09
C TRP A 416 -34.50 7.90 22.58
N ARG A 417 -33.23 7.63 22.88
CA ARG A 417 -32.11 8.43 22.35
C ARG A 417 -31.82 8.02 20.91
N PHE A 418 -32.14 8.91 19.97
CA PHE A 418 -31.76 8.77 18.57
C PHE A 418 -30.41 9.44 18.29
N GLY A 419 -29.44 8.66 17.84
CA GLY A 419 -28.13 9.15 17.40
C GLY A 419 -27.06 8.06 17.49
N PRO A 420 -25.95 8.19 16.74
CA PRO A 420 -24.82 7.26 16.87
C PRO A 420 -24.26 7.32 18.30
N SER A 421 -24.38 6.21 19.03
CA SER A 421 -23.72 6.06 20.32
C SER A 421 -22.27 5.66 20.08
N PHE A 422 -21.36 6.63 20.10
CA PHE A 422 -19.92 6.41 19.87
C PHE A 422 -19.23 5.59 20.97
N SER A 423 -19.93 5.19 22.04
CA SER A 423 -19.38 4.35 23.11
C SER A 423 -19.50 2.84 22.85
N THR A 424 -20.27 2.44 21.84
CA THR A 424 -20.48 1.02 21.52
C THR A 424 -20.38 0.86 20.01
N ASN A 425 -19.53 -0.05 19.53
CA ASN A 425 -19.42 -0.45 18.11
C ASN A 425 -20.68 -1.16 17.58
N LYS A 426 -21.87 -0.59 17.79
CA LYS A 426 -23.17 -1.12 17.36
C LYS A 426 -23.94 -0.02 16.64
N ILE A 427 -24.36 -0.32 15.41
CA ILE A 427 -25.35 0.48 14.70
C ILE A 427 -26.71 -0.19 14.96
N VAL A 428 -27.62 0.50 15.64
CA VAL A 428 -28.98 0.01 15.88
C VAL A 428 -29.88 0.50 14.75
N PHE A 429 -30.46 -0.41 13.98
CA PHE A 429 -31.53 -0.11 13.04
C PHE A 429 -32.85 -0.62 13.60
N THR A 430 -33.81 0.28 13.85
CA THR A 430 -35.21 -0.11 14.08
C THR A 430 -36.02 0.17 12.82
N ALA A 431 -36.47 -0.88 12.13
CA ALA A 431 -37.40 -0.77 11.02
C ALA A 431 -38.82 -0.58 11.57
N ARG A 432 -39.46 0.54 11.22
CA ARG A 432 -40.85 0.81 11.59
C ARG A 432 -41.76 0.07 10.60
N ALA A 433 -42.53 -0.91 11.08
CA ALA A 433 -43.62 -1.48 10.29
C ALA A 433 -44.72 -0.42 10.16
N VAL A 434 -44.90 0.14 8.97
CA VAL A 434 -46.03 1.02 8.66
C VAL A 434 -47.22 0.12 8.35
N ASN A 435 -48.18 0.08 9.26
CA ASN A 435 -49.46 -0.60 9.02
C ASN A 435 -50.29 0.32 8.12
N LEU A 436 -50.45 -0.06 6.86
CA LEU A 436 -51.33 0.64 5.91
C LEU A 436 -52.76 0.12 6.15
N ALA A 437 -53.54 0.88 6.90
CA ALA A 437 -54.98 0.70 7.05
C ALA A 437 -55.75 1.54 6.03
#